data_AF-A0A809QFP3-F1
#
_entry.id   AF-A0A809QFP3-F1
#
_cell.length_a   1.000
_cell.length_b   1.000
_cell.length_c   1.000
_cell.angle_alpha   90.00
_cell.angle_beta   90.00
_cell.angle_gamma   90.00
#
_symmetry.space_group_name_H-M   'P 1'
#
loop_
_entity.id
_entity.type
_entity.pdbx_description
1 polymer ?
#
loop_
_entity_poly.entity_id
_entity_poly.type
_entity_poly.pdbx_seq_one_letter_code
_entity_poly.pdbx_strand_id
1 'polypeptide(L)'
;MNFKLASVVLLFANSIAFAQDVSPRMQLPDWANKQLDSLSKQESIEVNSRINPFVWRGNFLGAGKGDLAVLVKDSKSNKEGIVFLSHGKAKPVIVGAGHAIGNGGDDFSWLELWYVEDKGTQPHSYHAKSVKLHNDGIVVAKEGSASGLIYLKSGKAVWQQQGD
;
A
#
# COMPACT_ATOMS: atom_id res chain seq x y z
N MET A 1 45.84 16.27 59.09
CA MET A 1 44.42 15.98 58.79
C MET A 1 44.27 16.04 57.27
N ASN A 2 44.32 14.89 56.59
CA ASN A 2 44.40 14.83 55.12
C ASN A 2 43.08 14.31 54.55
N PHE A 3 42.32 15.19 53.88
CA PHE A 3 41.15 14.80 53.10
C PHE A 3 41.60 14.25 51.74
N LYS A 4 41.30 12.99 51.45
CA LYS A 4 41.40 12.43 50.09
C LYS A 4 40.06 12.66 49.39
N LEU A 5 40.04 13.51 48.35
CA LEU A 5 38.94 13.56 47.40
C LEU A 5 38.97 12.29 46.54
N ALA A 6 37.87 11.55 46.50
CA ALA A 6 37.63 10.52 45.50
C ALA A 6 36.80 11.14 44.37
N SER A 7 37.42 11.31 43.20
CA SER A 7 36.70 11.68 41.98
C SER A 7 35.97 10.45 41.43
N VAL A 8 34.64 10.53 41.34
CA VAL A 8 33.82 9.55 40.64
C VAL A 8 33.69 10.01 39.19
N VAL A 9 34.23 9.21 38.25
CA VAL A 9 34.03 9.41 36.82
C VAL A 9 32.81 8.57 36.41
N LEU A 10 31.69 9.22 36.11
CA LEU A 10 30.56 8.57 35.46
C LEU A 10 30.84 8.46 33.95
N LEU A 11 31.09 7.24 33.48
CA LEU A 11 31.09 6.91 32.07
C LEU A 11 29.64 6.66 31.63
N PHE A 12 29.04 7.61 30.91
CA PHE A 12 27.79 7.39 30.19
C PHE A 12 28.10 6.62 28.90
N ALA A 13 27.83 5.32 28.89
CA ALA A 13 27.78 4.55 27.66
C ALA A 13 26.51 4.95 26.90
N ASN A 14 26.65 5.78 25.86
CA ASN A 14 25.56 6.07 24.94
C ASN A 14 25.29 4.84 24.07
N SER A 15 24.38 3.98 24.51
CA SER A 15 23.82 2.90 23.70
C SER A 15 22.93 3.54 22.64
N ILE A 16 23.43 3.67 21.40
CA ILE A 16 22.60 4.03 20.25
C ILE A 16 21.67 2.83 20.00
N ALA A 17 20.40 2.97 20.36
CA ALA A 17 19.38 2.00 20.00
C ALA A 17 19.06 2.15 18.51
N PHE A 18 19.57 1.23 17.68
CA PHE A 18 19.08 1.08 16.32
C PHE A 18 17.71 0.38 16.39
N ALA A 19 16.65 1.05 15.97
CA ALA A 19 15.38 0.38 15.71
C ALA A 19 15.62 -0.65 14.60
N GLN A 20 15.41 -1.93 14.89
CA GLN A 20 15.45 -2.97 13.87
C GLN A 20 14.24 -2.78 12.95
N ASP A 21 14.49 -2.66 11.65
CA ASP A 21 13.40 -2.63 10.66
C ASP A 21 12.62 -3.95 10.72
N VAL A 22 11.40 -3.88 11.24
CA VAL A 22 10.46 -4.99 11.24
C VAL A 22 9.99 -5.18 9.81
N SER A 23 10.32 -6.32 9.20
CA SER A 23 9.85 -6.68 7.86
C SER A 23 8.35 -6.37 7.71
N PRO A 24 7.94 -5.60 6.68
CA PRO A 24 6.53 -5.25 6.45
C PRO A 24 5.62 -6.48 6.35
N ARG A 25 6.17 -7.61 5.88
CA ARG A 25 5.50 -8.91 5.79
C ARG A 25 4.99 -9.42 7.14
N MET A 26 5.63 -9.07 8.26
CA MET A 26 5.20 -9.48 9.61
C MET A 26 3.88 -8.81 10.05
N GLN A 27 3.49 -7.70 9.42
CA GLN A 27 2.23 -7.01 9.72
C GLN A 27 1.05 -7.56 8.89
N LEU A 28 1.34 -8.46 7.93
CA LEU A 28 0.34 -9.06 7.06
C LEU A 28 -0.08 -10.44 7.59
N PRO A 29 -1.36 -10.83 7.42
CA PRO A 29 -1.82 -12.16 7.81
C PRO A 29 -1.20 -13.25 6.91
N ASP A 30 -1.03 -14.45 7.47
CA ASP A 30 -0.39 -15.59 6.76
C ASP A 30 -0.99 -15.90 5.39
N TRP A 31 -2.31 -15.79 5.26
CA TRP A 31 -2.98 -16.05 3.98
C TRP A 31 -2.55 -15.06 2.89
N ALA A 32 -2.30 -13.80 3.26
CA ALA A 32 -1.86 -12.76 2.36
C ALA A 32 -0.38 -12.96 1.98
N ASN A 33 0.46 -13.31 2.96
CA ASN A 33 1.86 -13.65 2.72
C ASN A 33 1.99 -14.82 1.73
N LYS A 34 1.18 -15.89 1.87
CA LYS A 34 1.15 -17.01 0.91
C LYS A 34 0.80 -16.58 -0.51
N GLN A 35 -0.16 -15.68 -0.69
CA GLN A 35 -0.52 -15.17 -2.02
C GLN A 35 0.59 -14.28 -2.61
N LEU A 36 1.16 -13.40 -1.79
CA LEU A 36 2.29 -12.56 -2.19
C LEU A 36 3.53 -13.38 -2.55
N ASP A 37 3.78 -14.52 -1.90
CA ASP A 37 4.89 -15.41 -2.26
C ASP A 37 4.67 -16.08 -3.62
N SER A 38 3.43 -16.45 -3.93
CA SER A 38 3.05 -16.96 -5.26
C SER A 38 3.25 -15.88 -6.32
N LEU A 39 2.76 -14.66 -6.07
CA LEU A 39 2.88 -13.55 -7.00
C LEU A 39 4.34 -13.11 -7.18
N SER A 40 5.15 -13.09 -6.12
CA SER A 40 6.57 -12.72 -6.20
C SER A 40 7.34 -13.63 -7.17
N LYS A 41 7.00 -14.93 -7.20
CA LYS A 41 7.59 -15.89 -8.15
C LYS A 41 7.13 -15.67 -9.60
N GLN A 42 5.93 -15.15 -9.81
CA GLN A 42 5.31 -15.00 -11.13
C GLN A 42 5.61 -13.64 -11.75
N GLU A 43 5.49 -12.59 -10.94
CA GLU A 43 5.45 -11.18 -11.36
C GLU A 43 6.63 -10.38 -10.81
N SER A 44 7.56 -11.00 -10.06
CA SER A 44 8.73 -10.32 -9.46
C SER A 44 8.35 -9.17 -8.49
N ILE A 45 7.18 -9.27 -7.86
CA ILE A 45 6.71 -8.24 -6.93
C ILE A 45 7.23 -8.44 -5.49
N GLU A 46 7.44 -7.32 -4.80
CA GLU A 46 7.84 -7.25 -3.39
C GLU A 46 6.97 -6.24 -2.64
N VAL A 47 6.76 -6.45 -1.33
CA VAL A 47 6.03 -5.50 -0.49
C VAL A 47 6.87 -4.22 -0.34
N ASN A 48 6.24 -3.08 -0.61
CA ASN A 48 6.84 -1.76 -0.47
C ASN A 48 6.18 -1.04 0.70
N SER A 49 6.97 -0.57 1.66
CA SER A 49 6.47 0.10 2.88
C SER A 49 6.84 1.57 2.98
N ARG A 50 7.18 2.20 1.85
CA ARG A 50 7.62 3.62 1.86
C ARG A 50 6.52 4.60 2.31
N ILE A 51 5.23 4.23 2.16
CA ILE A 51 4.07 5.02 2.60
C ILE A 51 3.39 4.25 3.73
N ASN A 52 3.00 4.95 4.80
CA ASN A 52 2.29 4.35 5.93
C ASN A 52 0.87 4.93 6.03
N PRO A 53 -0.20 4.09 6.08
CA PRO A 53 -0.16 2.63 5.99
C PRO A 53 0.26 2.15 4.60
N PHE A 54 1.04 1.07 4.55
CA PHE A 54 1.39 0.39 3.28
C PHE A 54 0.39 -0.72 2.92
N VAL A 55 -0.61 -0.91 3.78
CA VAL A 55 -1.69 -1.87 3.58
C VAL A 55 -3.01 -1.29 4.09
N TRP A 56 -4.06 -1.42 3.28
CA TRP A 56 -5.43 -1.14 3.67
C TRP A 56 -6.26 -2.42 3.71
N ARG A 57 -7.20 -2.50 4.66
CA ARG A 57 -8.23 -3.53 4.73
C ARG A 57 -9.53 -2.98 4.17
N GLY A 58 -10.26 -3.79 3.42
CA GLY A 58 -11.55 -3.41 2.86
C GLY A 58 -12.23 -4.59 2.18
N ASN A 59 -13.31 -4.34 1.46
CA ASN A 59 -14.01 -5.28 0.60
C ASN A 59 -13.86 -4.85 -0.87
N PHE A 60 -12.62 -4.88 -1.37
CA PHE A 60 -12.27 -4.44 -2.73
C PHE A 60 -12.68 -5.45 -3.81
N LEU A 61 -12.54 -6.76 -3.54
CA LEU A 61 -12.85 -7.84 -4.46
C LEU A 61 -14.26 -8.42 -4.27
N GLY A 62 -15.03 -7.93 -3.29
CA GLY A 62 -16.45 -8.24 -3.12
C GLY A 62 -16.75 -9.58 -2.46
N ALA A 63 -15.76 -10.24 -1.86
CA ALA A 63 -15.93 -11.53 -1.20
C ALA A 63 -16.40 -11.43 0.27
N GLY A 64 -16.38 -10.23 0.87
CA GLY A 64 -16.85 -9.97 2.24
C GLY A 64 -16.00 -10.54 3.38
N LYS A 65 -14.82 -11.15 3.08
CA LYS A 65 -13.94 -11.82 4.06
C LYS A 65 -12.71 -11.02 4.51
N GLY A 66 -12.69 -9.72 4.22
CA GLY A 66 -11.57 -8.83 4.46
C GLY A 66 -10.48 -9.02 3.39
N ASP A 67 -10.56 -8.20 2.34
CA ASP A 67 -9.54 -8.08 1.31
C ASP A 67 -8.44 -7.11 1.80
N LEU A 68 -7.27 -7.17 1.16
CA LEU A 68 -6.17 -6.24 1.39
C LEU A 68 -5.82 -5.52 0.10
N ALA A 69 -5.52 -4.23 0.19
CA ALA A 69 -4.76 -3.50 -0.81
C ALA A 69 -3.36 -3.28 -0.23
N VAL A 70 -2.32 -3.80 -0.88
CA VAL A 70 -0.93 -3.76 -0.38
C VAL A 70 -0.07 -2.99 -1.37
N LEU A 71 0.68 -2.01 -0.90
CA LEU A 71 1.67 -1.31 -1.70
C LEU A 71 2.83 -2.26 -2.03
N VAL A 72 3.19 -2.31 -3.31
CA VAL A 72 4.24 -3.18 -3.83
C VAL A 72 5.15 -2.44 -4.79
N LYS A 73 6.28 -3.06 -5.11
CA LYS A 73 7.13 -2.69 -6.23
C LYS A 73 7.49 -3.92 -7.04
N ASP A 74 7.67 -3.76 -8.35
CA ASP A 74 8.31 -4.76 -9.19
C ASP A 74 9.84 -4.66 -9.00
N SER A 75 10.48 -5.76 -8.59
CA SER A 75 11.91 -5.77 -8.25
C SER A 75 12.84 -5.64 -9.46
N LYS A 76 12.32 -5.83 -10.68
CA LYS A 76 13.09 -5.71 -11.93
C LYS A 76 13.13 -4.30 -12.47
N SER A 77 11.99 -3.62 -12.51
CA SER A 77 11.81 -2.28 -13.08
C SER A 77 11.80 -1.16 -12.05
N ASN A 78 11.63 -1.49 -10.76
CA ASN A 78 11.38 -0.56 -9.65
C ASN A 78 10.06 0.22 -9.78
N LYS A 79 9.18 -0.11 -10.73
CA LYS A 79 7.85 0.50 -10.81
C LYS A 79 7.03 0.10 -9.59
N GLU A 80 6.29 1.05 -9.05
CA GLU A 80 5.46 0.84 -7.87
C GLU A 80 4.00 0.61 -8.24
N GLY A 81 3.27 -0.08 -7.39
CA GLY A 81 1.88 -0.42 -7.64
C GLY A 81 1.17 -0.90 -6.39
N ILE A 82 -0.05 -1.37 -6.58
CA ILE A 82 -0.91 -1.91 -5.52
C ILE A 82 -1.37 -3.31 -5.93
N VAL A 83 -1.31 -4.24 -5.00
CA VAL A 83 -1.90 -5.58 -5.15
C VAL A 83 -3.13 -5.67 -4.26
N PHE A 84 -4.26 -6.02 -4.88
CA PHE A 84 -5.48 -6.39 -4.19
C PHE A 84 -5.47 -7.90 -3.95
N LEU A 85 -5.47 -8.31 -2.70
CA LEU A 85 -5.50 -9.70 -2.25
C LEU A 85 -6.85 -10.02 -1.62
N SER A 86 -7.37 -11.21 -1.88
CA SER A 86 -8.61 -11.65 -1.24
C SER A 86 -8.36 -12.79 -0.28
N HIS A 87 -8.93 -12.72 0.91
CA HIS A 87 -9.03 -13.89 1.80
C HIS A 87 -9.98 -14.97 1.22
N GLY A 88 -10.81 -14.60 0.23
CA GLY A 88 -11.70 -15.50 -0.50
C GLY A 88 -11.03 -16.24 -1.66
N LYS A 89 -11.84 -16.61 -2.66
CA LYS A 89 -11.38 -17.31 -3.88
C LYS A 89 -11.09 -16.36 -5.05
N ALA A 90 -11.26 -15.05 -4.86
CA ALA A 90 -10.99 -14.09 -5.91
C ALA A 90 -9.49 -14.08 -6.21
N LYS A 91 -9.14 -14.03 -7.50
CA LYS A 91 -7.75 -13.92 -7.92
C LYS A 91 -7.19 -12.56 -7.50
N PRO A 92 -5.91 -12.49 -7.10
CA PRO A 92 -5.25 -11.21 -6.90
C PRO A 92 -5.33 -10.32 -8.13
N VAL A 93 -5.39 -9.01 -7.92
CA VAL A 93 -5.36 -8.00 -8.98
C VAL A 93 -4.20 -7.05 -8.73
N ILE A 94 -3.37 -6.83 -9.74
CA ILE A 94 -2.22 -5.91 -9.68
C ILE A 94 -2.52 -4.70 -10.56
N VAL A 95 -2.22 -3.51 -10.04
CA VAL A 95 -2.28 -2.23 -10.76
C VAL A 95 -1.00 -1.45 -10.49
N GLY A 96 -0.47 -0.75 -11.49
CA GLY A 96 0.90 -0.25 -11.41
C GLY A 96 1.91 -1.41 -11.42
N ALA A 97 3.13 -1.18 -10.93
CA ALA A 97 4.20 -2.18 -10.93
C ALA A 97 4.41 -2.86 -12.29
N GLY A 98 4.29 -2.09 -13.39
CA GLY A 98 4.36 -2.59 -14.77
C GLY A 98 3.01 -2.99 -15.39
N HIS A 99 1.92 -2.96 -14.63
CA HIS A 99 0.56 -3.23 -15.11
C HIS A 99 -0.23 -1.92 -15.28
N ALA A 100 -0.37 -1.47 -16.53
CA ALA A 100 -1.07 -0.22 -16.84
C ALA A 100 -2.57 -0.25 -16.49
N ILE A 101 -3.09 0.85 -15.94
CA ILE A 101 -4.52 1.03 -15.66
C ILE A 101 -5.04 2.41 -16.11
N GLY A 102 -5.64 2.47 -17.31
CA GLY A 102 -6.21 3.72 -17.83
C GLY A 102 -5.20 4.88 -17.76
N ASN A 103 -5.66 6.04 -17.29
CA ASN A 103 -4.80 7.22 -17.10
C ASN A 103 -3.87 7.14 -15.88
N GLY A 104 -4.05 6.15 -15.01
CA GLY A 104 -3.16 5.92 -13.86
C GLY A 104 -1.77 5.41 -14.26
N GLY A 105 -1.59 5.00 -15.52
CA GLY A 105 -0.32 4.47 -16.00
C GLY A 105 0.03 3.13 -15.36
N ASP A 106 1.31 2.76 -15.42
CA ASP A 106 1.85 1.49 -14.92
C ASP A 106 2.88 1.65 -13.80
N ASP A 107 3.09 2.87 -13.29
CA ASP A 107 4.02 3.18 -12.20
C ASP A 107 3.39 4.18 -11.23
N PHE A 108 3.32 3.79 -9.95
CA PHE A 108 2.78 4.59 -8.85
C PHE A 108 3.89 5.20 -7.97
N SER A 109 5.12 5.33 -8.49
CA SER A 109 6.22 6.03 -7.80
C SER A 109 5.88 7.48 -7.41
N TRP A 110 4.87 8.09 -8.05
CA TRP A 110 4.33 9.42 -7.75
C TRP A 110 3.43 9.46 -6.50
N LEU A 111 2.96 8.32 -6.00
CA LEU A 111 2.00 8.24 -4.90
C LEU A 111 2.58 8.81 -3.60
N GLU A 112 1.84 9.65 -2.88
CA GLU A 112 2.24 10.18 -1.57
C GLU A 112 1.27 9.77 -0.46
N LEU A 113 -0.02 9.72 -0.78
CA LEU A 113 -1.07 9.32 0.15
C LEU A 113 -2.15 8.51 -0.56
N TRP A 114 -2.81 7.65 0.22
CA TRP A 114 -3.87 6.79 -0.28
C TRP A 114 -4.76 6.34 0.87
N TYR A 115 -6.03 6.12 0.57
CA TYR A 115 -7.04 5.75 1.56
C TYR A 115 -8.19 4.96 0.92
N VAL A 116 -8.97 4.30 1.78
CA VAL A 116 -10.15 3.54 1.36
C VAL A 116 -11.32 4.48 1.10
N GLU A 117 -11.97 4.29 -0.04
CA GLU A 117 -13.24 4.94 -0.38
C GLU A 117 -14.35 3.89 -0.29
N ASP A 118 -15.34 4.13 0.57
CA ASP A 118 -16.28 3.10 0.99
C ASP A 118 -17.27 2.70 -0.11
N LYS A 119 -17.67 1.43 -0.10
CA LYS A 119 -18.79 0.95 -0.89
C LYS A 119 -20.03 1.84 -0.71
N GLY A 120 -20.70 2.12 -1.82
CA GLY A 120 -21.95 2.86 -1.87
C GLY A 120 -21.78 4.37 -1.95
N THR A 121 -20.57 4.89 -1.74
CA THR A 121 -20.26 6.30 -2.03
C THR A 121 -20.29 6.54 -3.53
N GLN A 122 -20.37 7.82 -3.89
CA GLN A 122 -20.32 8.29 -5.27
C GLN A 122 -19.27 9.41 -5.35
N PRO A 123 -17.97 9.05 -5.38
CA PRO A 123 -16.90 10.03 -5.39
C PRO A 123 -17.06 11.01 -6.54
N HIS A 124 -16.79 12.28 -6.28
CA HIS A 124 -16.83 13.29 -7.33
C HIS A 124 -15.75 12.99 -8.37
N SER A 125 -15.91 13.42 -9.63
CA SER A 125 -14.81 13.37 -10.59
C SER A 125 -14.92 14.61 -11.46
N TYR A 126 -13.83 15.36 -11.60
CA TYR A 126 -13.81 16.54 -12.44
C TYR A 126 -13.76 16.20 -13.94
N HIS A 127 -13.37 14.97 -14.29
CA HIS A 127 -13.11 14.55 -15.68
C HIS A 127 -14.08 13.48 -16.18
N ALA A 128 -14.91 12.92 -15.30
CA ALA A 128 -15.84 11.85 -15.64
C ALA A 128 -17.12 11.93 -14.80
N LYS A 129 -18.15 11.20 -15.24
CA LYS A 129 -19.36 11.03 -14.43
C LYS A 129 -19.00 10.24 -13.16
N SER A 130 -19.41 10.77 -12.00
CA SER A 130 -19.27 10.06 -10.72
C SER A 130 -19.92 8.69 -10.76
N VAL A 131 -19.19 7.68 -10.26
CA VAL A 131 -19.62 6.28 -10.24
C VAL A 131 -19.99 5.91 -8.81
N LYS A 132 -21.13 5.23 -8.65
CA LYS A 132 -21.49 4.63 -7.36
C LYS A 132 -20.68 3.35 -7.16
N LEU A 133 -19.95 3.26 -6.06
CA LEU A 133 -19.10 2.13 -5.75
C LEU A 133 -19.93 0.90 -5.31
N HIS A 134 -19.67 -0.25 -5.93
CA HIS A 134 -20.31 -1.53 -5.55
C HIS A 134 -19.51 -2.30 -4.50
N ASN A 135 -18.22 -2.02 -4.42
CA ASN A 135 -17.21 -2.55 -3.51
C ASN A 135 -16.34 -1.36 -3.07
N ASP A 136 -15.52 -1.53 -2.06
CA ASP A 136 -14.61 -0.47 -1.63
C ASP A 136 -13.62 -0.15 -2.77
N GLY A 137 -13.21 1.10 -2.85
CA GLY A 137 -12.18 1.62 -3.74
C GLY A 137 -10.97 2.11 -2.97
N ILE A 138 -9.92 2.46 -3.71
CA ILE A 138 -8.72 3.09 -3.18
C ILE A 138 -8.53 4.40 -3.91
N VAL A 139 -8.47 5.50 -3.17
CA VAL A 139 -7.98 6.77 -3.69
C VAL A 139 -6.46 6.77 -3.56
N VAL A 140 -5.78 7.13 -4.66
CA VAL A 140 -4.34 7.37 -4.73
C VAL A 140 -4.11 8.83 -5.09
N ALA A 141 -3.20 9.50 -4.40
CA ALA A 141 -2.96 10.92 -4.59
C ALA A 141 -1.51 11.35 -4.34
N LYS A 142 -1.15 12.43 -5.04
CA LYS A 142 0.01 13.28 -4.78
C LYS A 142 -0.51 14.65 -4.37
N GLU A 143 -0.07 15.14 -3.23
CA GLU A 143 -0.63 16.37 -2.65
C GLU A 143 -0.40 17.54 -3.61
N GLY A 144 -1.47 18.33 -3.85
CA GLY A 144 -1.42 19.49 -4.73
C GLY A 144 -1.15 19.21 -6.21
N SER A 145 -1.22 17.97 -6.67
CA SER A 145 -0.89 17.62 -8.06
C SER A 145 -1.90 16.70 -8.75
N ALA A 146 -2.09 15.48 -8.27
CA ALA A 146 -2.85 14.48 -9.01
C ALA A 146 -3.58 13.54 -8.06
N SER A 147 -4.77 13.08 -8.44
CA SER A 147 -5.47 12.03 -7.73
C SER A 147 -6.32 11.16 -8.65
N GLY A 148 -6.47 9.90 -8.26
CA GLY A 148 -7.30 8.93 -8.95
C GLY A 148 -7.98 7.96 -7.99
N LEU A 149 -9.14 7.48 -8.40
CA LEU A 149 -9.88 6.42 -7.73
C LEU A 149 -9.68 5.12 -8.50
N ILE A 150 -9.21 4.10 -7.79
CA ILE A 150 -9.06 2.73 -8.28
C ILE A 150 -10.17 1.90 -7.65
N TYR A 151 -11.00 1.26 -8.46
CA TYR A 151 -12.05 0.36 -7.97
C TYR A 151 -12.17 -0.86 -8.89
N LEU A 152 -12.68 -1.97 -8.36
CA LEU A 152 -12.86 -3.17 -9.17
C LEU A 152 -14.28 -3.28 -9.70
N LYS A 153 -14.40 -3.49 -11.01
CA LYS A 153 -15.65 -3.79 -11.71
C LYS A 153 -15.54 -5.15 -12.38
N SER A 154 -16.35 -6.11 -11.91
CA SER A 154 -16.37 -7.49 -12.42
C SER A 154 -14.97 -8.15 -12.43
N GLY A 155 -14.21 -7.94 -11.36
CA GLY A 155 -12.86 -8.49 -11.19
C GLY A 155 -11.75 -7.79 -11.98
N LYS A 156 -12.06 -6.69 -12.68
CA LYS A 156 -11.06 -5.86 -13.37
C LYS A 156 -10.90 -4.53 -12.67
N ALA A 157 -9.67 -4.05 -12.54
CA ALA A 157 -9.41 -2.73 -12.01
C ALA A 157 -9.81 -1.65 -13.02
N VAL A 158 -10.41 -0.58 -12.49
CA VAL A 158 -10.82 0.61 -13.24
C VAL A 158 -10.21 1.82 -12.58
N TRP A 159 -9.62 2.68 -13.42
CA TRP A 159 -9.16 4.02 -13.03
C TRP A 159 -10.24 5.06 -13.32
N GLN A 160 -10.50 5.93 -12.35
CA GLN A 160 -11.24 7.17 -12.56
C GLN A 160 -10.38 8.35 -12.09
N GLN A 161 -10.09 9.27 -13.02
CA GLN A 161 -9.39 10.51 -12.67
C GLN A 161 -10.23 11.32 -11.68
N GLN A 162 -9.64 11.68 -10.55
CA GLN A 162 -10.28 12.46 -9.50
C GLN A 162 -9.84 13.92 -9.55
N GLY A 163 -8.55 14.18 -9.82
CA GLY A 163 -8.02 15.52 -10.10
C GLY A 163 -6.74 15.45 -10.92
N ASP A 164 -6.56 16.44 -11.78
CA ASP A 164 -5.34 16.77 -12.53
C ASP A 164 -5.26 18.31 -12.72
#